data_AF-A0A3D3TGZ7-F1
#
_entry.id   AF-A0A3D3TGZ7-F1
#
_cell.length_a   1.000
_cell.length_b   1.000
_cell.length_c   1.000
_cell.angle_alpha   90.00
_cell.angle_beta   90.00
_cell.angle_gamma   90.00
#
_symmetry.space_group_name_H-M   'P 1'
#
loop_
_entity.id
_entity.type
_entity.pdbx_description
1 polymer ?
#
loop_
_entity_poly.entity_id
_entity_poly.type
_entity_poly.pdbx_seq_one_letter_code
_entity_poly.pdbx_strand_id
1 'polypeptide(L)'
;MQTQNTQTAPVISLKEWIISVFITFIPVIGLIMLVLWAFSGKETNPNRRNWAKALLIIQVAGLVLVILIYAFLAVWGLVMYNKAG
;
A
#
# COMPACT_ATOMS: atom_id res chain seq x y z
N MET A 1 -21.85 8.96 -36.16
CA MET A 1 -21.68 8.69 -34.72
C MET A 1 -20.22 8.30 -34.52
N GLN A 2 -19.42 9.16 -33.90
CA GLN A 2 -18.03 8.81 -33.56
C GLN A 2 -18.11 7.80 -32.41
N THR A 3 -17.70 6.56 -32.65
CA THR A 3 -17.56 5.57 -31.59
C THR A 3 -16.48 6.07 -30.64
N GLN A 4 -16.88 6.57 -29.47
CA GLN A 4 -15.98 6.84 -28.37
C GLN A 4 -15.26 5.52 -28.10
N ASN A 5 -14.01 5.43 -28.55
CA ASN A 5 -13.13 4.29 -28.34
C ASN A 5 -12.72 4.36 -26.87
N THR A 6 -13.64 3.99 -25.97
CA THR A 6 -13.34 3.78 -24.56
C THR A 6 -12.34 2.64 -24.55
N GLN A 7 -11.05 2.98 -24.59
CA GLN A 7 -9.95 2.07 -24.33
C GLN A 7 -10.09 1.59 -22.89
N THR A 8 -11.02 0.65 -22.71
CA THR A 8 -11.28 0.00 -21.44
C THR A 8 -10.00 -0.75 -21.11
N ALA A 9 -9.44 -0.48 -19.94
CA ALA A 9 -8.24 -1.17 -19.52
C ALA A 9 -8.46 -2.69 -19.56
N PRO A 10 -7.48 -3.48 -20.04
CA PRO A 10 -7.63 -4.93 -20.06
C PRO A 10 -7.92 -5.44 -18.65
N VAL A 11 -8.84 -6.39 -18.51
CA VAL A 11 -9.15 -6.97 -17.20
C VAL A 11 -7.96 -7.81 -16.75
N ILE A 12 -7.50 -7.59 -15.52
CA ILE A 12 -6.44 -8.41 -14.90
C ILE A 12 -7.08 -9.72 -14.46
N SER A 13 -6.51 -10.84 -14.90
CA SER A 13 -7.00 -12.17 -14.54
C SER A 13 -6.79 -12.48 -13.05
N LEU A 14 -7.59 -13.40 -12.48
CA LEU A 14 -7.42 -13.83 -11.09
C LEU A 14 -6.01 -14.38 -10.82
N LYS A 15 -5.45 -15.14 -11.77
CA LYS A 15 -4.09 -15.69 -11.67
C LYS A 15 -3.05 -14.58 -11.52
N GLU A 16 -3.17 -13.50 -12.28
CA GLU A 16 -2.26 -12.34 -12.17
C GLU A 16 -2.42 -11.60 -10.83
N TRP A 17 -3.65 -11.48 -10.32
CA TRP A 17 -3.88 -10.92 -8.99
C TRP A 17 -3.24 -11.75 -7.89
N ILE A 18 -3.39 -13.08 -7.95
CA ILE A 18 -2.77 -14.01 -7.01
C ILE A 18 -1.25 -13.80 -6.99
N ILE A 19 -0.61 -13.77 -8.17
CA ILE A 19 0.84 -13.52 -8.26
C ILE A 19 1.20 -12.15 -7.69
N SER A 20 0.41 -11.11 -7.98
CA SER A 20 0.65 -9.76 -7.47
C SER A 20 0.61 -9.73 -5.94
N VAL A 21 -0.37 -10.39 -5.33
CA VAL A 21 -0.50 -10.51 -3.87
C VAL A 21 0.67 -11.29 -3.26
N PHE A 22 1.06 -12.42 -3.87
CA PHE A 22 2.22 -13.18 -3.40
C PHE A 22 3.51 -12.36 -3.39
N ILE A 23 3.74 -11.55 -4.43
CA ILE A 23 4.93 -10.66 -4.47
C ILE A 23 4.88 -9.64 -3.33
N THR A 24 3.69 -9.10 -3.00
CA THR A 24 3.56 -8.12 -1.91
C THR A 24 3.85 -8.69 -0.52
N PHE A 25 3.82 -10.01 -0.32
CA PHE A 25 4.19 -10.62 0.96
C PHE A 25 5.69 -10.58 1.24
N ILE A 26 6.53 -10.39 0.23
CA ILE A 26 7.96 -10.19 0.43
C ILE A 26 8.18 -8.71 0.79
N PRO A 27 8.67 -8.35 1.98
CA PRO A 27 8.61 -6.96 2.46
C PRO A 27 9.32 -5.96 1.54
N VAL A 28 10.58 -6.24 1.19
CA VAL A 28 11.41 -5.34 0.37
C VAL A 28 10.98 -5.37 -1.09
N ILE A 29 10.84 -6.57 -1.67
CA ILE A 29 10.48 -6.75 -3.08
C ILE A 29 9.05 -6.25 -3.33
N GLY A 30 8.13 -6.54 -2.41
CA GLY A 30 6.74 -6.10 -2.44
C GLY A 30 6.63 -4.58 -2.43
N LEU A 31 7.37 -3.89 -1.53
CA LEU A 31 7.39 -2.43 -1.51
C LEU A 31 7.93 -1.84 -2.82
N ILE A 32 9.04 -2.39 -3.34
CA ILE A 32 9.61 -1.96 -4.63
C ILE A 32 8.60 -2.16 -5.75
N MET A 33 7.93 -3.32 -5.82
CA MET A 33 6.92 -3.58 -6.85
C MET A 33 5.71 -2.68 -6.74
N LEU A 34 5.25 -2.35 -5.53
CA LEU A 34 4.17 -1.39 -5.32
C LEU A 34 4.56 0.00 -5.84
N VAL A 35 5.78 0.46 -5.56
CA VAL A 35 6.30 1.74 -6.10
C VAL A 35 6.39 1.68 -7.62
N LEU A 36 6.96 0.61 -8.18
CA LEU A 36 7.04 0.43 -9.63
C LEU A 36 5.64 0.46 -10.25
N TRP A 37 4.66 -0.29 -9.74
CA TRP A 37 3.31 -0.28 -10.28
C TRP A 37 2.56 1.04 -10.08
N ALA A 38 2.78 1.74 -8.96
CA ALA A 38 2.12 3.01 -8.64
C ALA A 38 2.57 4.15 -9.56
N PHE A 39 3.85 4.18 -9.93
CA PHE A 39 4.46 5.27 -10.69
C PHE A 39 4.85 4.90 -12.13
N SER A 40 4.68 3.65 -12.55
CA SER A 40 4.86 3.25 -13.95
C SER A 40 3.86 3.94 -14.88
N GLY A 41 4.34 4.27 -16.09
CA GLY A 41 3.58 4.95 -17.14
C GLY A 41 2.55 4.06 -17.86
N LYS A 42 2.45 4.20 -19.19
CA LYS A 42 1.43 3.55 -20.03
C LYS A 42 1.49 2.01 -20.05
N GLU A 43 2.64 1.43 -19.68
CA GLU A 43 2.88 -0.03 -19.66
C GLU A 43 2.11 -0.77 -18.55
N THR A 44 1.68 -0.07 -17.50
CA THR A 44 1.01 -0.71 -16.35
C THR A 44 -0.50 -0.50 -16.39
N ASN A 45 -1.22 -1.61 -16.23
CA ASN A 45 -2.67 -1.64 -16.12
C ASN A 45 -3.16 -0.62 -15.08
N PRO A 46 -4.09 0.29 -15.42
CA PRO A 46 -4.55 1.33 -14.51
C PRO A 46 -5.19 0.78 -13.23
N ASN A 47 -5.82 -0.40 -13.27
CA ASN A 47 -6.40 -1.03 -12.08
C ASN A 47 -5.30 -1.45 -11.09
N ARG A 48 -4.21 -2.07 -11.59
CA ARG A 48 -3.05 -2.43 -10.77
C ARG A 48 -2.34 -1.20 -10.22
N ARG A 49 -2.20 -0.15 -11.03
CA ARG A 49 -1.59 1.12 -10.60
C ARG A 49 -2.38 1.77 -9.47
N ASN A 50 -3.71 1.84 -9.58
CA ASN A 50 -4.55 2.43 -8.55
C ASN A 50 -4.53 1.58 -7.26
N TRP A 51 -4.56 0.26 -7.38
CA TRP A 51 -4.42 -0.65 -6.25
C TRP A 51 -3.06 -0.46 -5.53
N ALA A 52 -1.97 -0.35 -6.29
CA ALA A 52 -0.64 -0.13 -5.72
C ALA A 52 -0.54 1.22 -4.99
N LYS A 53 -1.10 2.29 -5.55
CA LYS A 53 -1.21 3.60 -4.87
C LYS A 53 -1.99 3.51 -3.56
N ALA A 54 -3.14 2.83 -3.57
CA ALA A 54 -3.95 2.65 -2.38
C ALA A 54 -3.19 1.91 -1.27
N LEU A 55 -2.49 0.81 -1.62
CA LEU A 55 -1.66 0.08 -0.67
C LEU A 55 -0.54 0.94 -0.10
N LEU A 56 0.18 1.72 -0.92
CA LEU A 56 1.22 2.62 -0.41
C LEU A 56 0.65 3.64 0.59
N ILE A 57 -0.52 4.22 0.31
CA ILE A 57 -1.18 5.15 1.24
C ILE A 57 -1.54 4.43 2.55
N ILE A 58 -2.12 3.24 2.48
CA ILE A 58 -2.49 2.44 3.66
C ILE A 58 -1.24 2.08 4.48
N GLN A 59 -0.13 1.70 3.83
CA GLN A 59 1.12 1.36 4.50
C GLN A 59 1.71 2.58 5.23
N VAL A 60 1.73 3.74 4.58
CA VAL A 60 2.21 4.99 5.21
C VAL A 60 1.31 5.40 6.36
N ALA A 61 -0.01 5.37 6.17
CA ALA A 61 -0.97 5.69 7.23
C ALA A 61 -0.86 4.72 8.41
N GLY A 62 -0.71 3.42 8.15
CA GLY A 62 -0.50 2.39 9.16
C GLY A 62 0.81 2.60 9.93
N LEU A 63 1.89 2.95 9.26
CA LEU A 63 3.17 3.27 9.90
C LEU A 63 3.04 4.47 10.85
N VAL A 64 2.39 5.55 10.40
CA VAL A 64 2.14 6.73 11.24
C VAL A 64 1.30 6.35 12.47
N LEU A 65 0.23 5.57 12.29
CA LEU A 65 -0.62 5.13 13.38
C LEU A 65 0.17 4.29 14.41
N VAL A 66 1.01 3.36 13.95
CA VAL A 66 1.85 2.53 14.82
C VAL A 66 2.81 3.40 15.64
N ILE A 67 3.47 4.38 15.02
CA ILE A 67 4.36 5.32 15.71
C ILE A 67 3.61 6.09 16.80
N LEU A 68 2.40 6.58 16.51
CA LEU A 68 1.58 7.31 17.48
C LEU A 68 1.19 6.42 18.67
N ILE A 69 0.81 5.17 18.42
CA ILE A 69 0.48 4.22 19.48
C ILE A 69 1.69 3.95 20.36
N TYR A 70 2.87 3.68 19.78
CA TYR A 70 4.09 3.44 20.56
C TYR A 70 4.51 4.68 21.37
N ALA A 71 4.42 5.88 20.78
CA ALA A 71 4.72 7.12 21.48
C ALA A 71 3.78 7.34 22.67
N PHE A 72 2.48 7.11 22.47
CA PHE A 72 1.48 7.18 23.53
C PHE A 72 1.79 6.19 24.67
N LEU A 73 2.04 4.92 24.34
CA LEU A 73 2.37 3.88 25.32
C LEU A 73 3.66 4.18 26.08
N ALA A 74 4.68 4.73 25.41
CA ALA A 74 5.95 5.10 26.04
C ALA A 74 5.78 6.24 27.06
N VAL A 75 5.08 7.32 26.67
CA VAL A 75 4.79 8.44 27.58
C VAL A 75 3.93 7.97 28.75
N TRP A 76 2.90 7.19 28.47
CA TRP A 76 2.02 6.65 29.50
C TRP A 76 2.78 5.75 30.48
N GLY A 77 3.64 4.86 29.98
CA GLY A 77 4.50 4.01 30.81
C GLY A 77 5.45 4.81 31.69
N LEU A 78 6.06 5.88 31.18
CA LEU A 78 6.93 6.77 31.95
C LEU A 78 6.16 7.48 33.08
N VAL A 79 4.95 7.97 32.81
CA VAL A 79 4.09 8.61 33.82
C VAL A 79 3.73 7.62 34.94
N MET A 80 3.44 6.37 34.59
CA MET A 80 3.13 5.33 35.58
C MET A 80 4.36 4.94 36.40
N TYR A 81 5.53 4.84 35.78
CA TYR A 81 6.79 4.56 36.47
C TYR A 81 7.11 5.63 37.54
N ASN A 82 7.01 6.92 37.17
CA ASN A 82 7.28 8.03 38.10
C ASN A 82 6.27 8.14 39.26
N LYS A 83 5.07 7.56 39.13
CA LYS A 83 4.08 7.51 40.23
C LYS A 83 4.26 6.32 41.16
N ALA A 84 5.02 5.31 40.74
CA ALA A 84 5.17 4.05 41.48
C ALA A 84 6.46 3.99 42.33
N GLY A 85 7.41 4.91 42.13
CA GLY A 85 8.58 5.11 42.98
C GLY A 85 8.41 6.31 43.88
#